data_AF-W6L0Z5-F1
#
_entry.id   AF-W6L0Z5-F1
#
_cell.length_a   1.000
_cell.length_b   1.000
_cell.length_c   1.000
_cell.angle_alpha   90.00
_cell.angle_beta   90.00
_cell.angle_gamma   90.00
#
_symmetry.space_group_name_H-M   'P 1'
#
loop_
_entity.id
_entity.type
_entity.pdbx_description
1 polymer ?
#
loop_
_entity_poly.entity_id
_entity_poly.type
_entity_poly.pdbx_seq_one_letter_code
_entity_poly.pdbx_strand_id
1 'polypeptide(L)' 'MLFRLTQIRLVAHWFCGHQYRHRFMRDKRFHPSYEAAHSSRNRFSRRKHFKTNRWNYTQAYKDMP' A
#
# COMPACT_ATOMS: atom_id res chain seq x y z
N MET A 1 40.22 6.72 4.56
CA MET A 1 38.76 6.51 4.81
C MET A 1 38.04 6.43 3.47
N LEU A 2 37.69 5.23 2.99
CA LEU A 2 36.84 5.12 1.80
C LEU A 2 35.41 5.55 2.16
N PHE A 3 34.93 6.62 1.54
CA PHE A 3 33.54 7.07 1.59
C PHE A 3 32.65 5.96 1.01
N ARG A 4 32.12 5.10 1.87
CA ARG A 4 31.01 4.21 1.50
C ARG A 4 29.77 5.08 1.33
N LEU A 5 29.48 5.50 0.10
CA LEU A 5 28.15 5.96 -0.29
C LEU A 5 27.18 4.80 -0.04
N THR A 6 26.52 4.79 1.12
CA THR A 6 25.41 3.90 1.37
C THR A 6 24.36 4.14 0.29
N GLN A 7 23.79 3.09 -0.31
CA GLN A 7 22.83 3.17 -1.43
C GLN A 7 21.66 4.14 -1.17
N ILE A 8 21.36 4.41 0.10
CA ILE A 8 20.41 5.42 0.57
C ILE A 8 20.73 6.85 0.07
N ARG A 9 22.01 7.17 -0.19
CA ARG A 9 22.47 8.50 -0.60
C ARG A 9 22.27 8.84 -2.08
N LEU A 10 21.89 7.88 -2.92
CA LEU A 10 21.68 8.08 -4.37
C LEU A 10 20.20 7.91 -4.77
N VAL A 11 19.28 8.39 -3.94
CA VAL A 11 17.86 8.45 -4.32
C VAL A 11 17.64 9.63 -5.25
N ALA A 12 17.31 9.33 -6.50
CA ALA A 12 16.98 10.36 -7.50
C ALA A 12 15.78 11.22 -7.05
N HIS A 13 15.99 12.54 -6.98
CA HIS A 13 15.03 13.52 -6.44
C HIS A 13 13.82 13.78 -7.36
N TRP A 14 13.89 13.40 -8.64
CA TRP A 14 12.81 13.61 -9.62
C TRP A 14 11.67 12.57 -9.53
N PHE A 15 11.85 11.49 -8.77
CA PHE A 15 10.80 10.49 -8.58
C PHE A 15 9.97 10.77 -7.33
N CYS A 16 8.64 10.67 -7.45
CA CYS A 16 7.64 10.92 -6.40
C CYS A 16 7.50 12.42 -6.08
N GLY A 17 7.38 12.79 -4.80
CA GLY A 17 7.33 14.20 -4.39
C GLY A 17 8.70 14.71 -3.93
N HIS A 18 8.82 16.02 -3.75
CA HIS A 18 10.08 16.71 -3.46
C HIS A 18 10.91 16.15 -2.27
N GLN A 19 10.24 15.62 -1.23
CA GLN A 19 10.94 15.05 -0.07
C GLN A 19 11.38 13.60 -0.31
N TYR A 20 12.61 13.24 0.09
CA TYR A 20 13.15 11.88 -0.01
C TYR A 20 12.26 10.81 0.62
N ARG A 21 11.58 11.12 1.73
CA ARG A 21 10.64 10.19 2.40
C ARG A 21 9.50 9.70 1.50
N HIS A 22 9.10 10.50 0.50
CA HIS A 22 8.02 10.13 -0.41
C HIS A 22 8.40 8.93 -1.28
N ARG A 23 9.69 8.81 -1.63
CA ARG A 23 10.18 7.64 -2.35
C ARG A 23 10.04 6.38 -1.49
N PHE A 24 10.50 6.42 -0.25
CA PHE A 24 10.40 5.27 0.67
C PHE A 24 8.95 4.92 1.05
N MET A 25 8.06 5.91 1.18
CA MET A 25 6.63 5.66 1.38
C MET A 25 6.02 4.96 0.17
N ARG A 26 6.43 5.33 -1.06
CA ARG A 26 6.04 4.61 -2.27
C ARG A 26 6.69 3.24 -2.34
N ASP A 27 7.94 3.07 -1.96
CA ASP A 27 8.63 1.77 -2.06
C ASP A 27 7.98 0.70 -1.16
N LYS A 28 7.35 1.10 -0.03
CA LYS A 28 6.50 0.20 0.77
C LYS A 28 5.32 -0.40 -0.01
N ARG A 29 4.90 0.21 -1.14
CA ARG A 29 3.91 -0.36 -2.06
C ARG A 29 4.38 -1.67 -2.69
N PHE A 30 5.68 -1.77 -2.96
CA PHE A 30 6.33 -2.85 -3.71
C PHE A 30 7.15 -3.78 -2.82
N HIS A 31 7.10 -3.59 -1.50
CA HIS A 31 7.81 -4.47 -0.58
C HIS A 31 7.19 -5.86 -0.63
N PRO A 32 7.96 -6.95 -0.85
CA PRO A 32 7.41 -8.29 -1.04
C PRO A 32 6.47 -8.74 0.07
N SER A 33 6.82 -8.46 1.33
CA SER A 33 6.00 -8.84 2.50
C SER A 33 4.74 -7.98 2.67
N TYR A 34 4.61 -6.87 1.95
CA TYR A 34 3.41 -6.02 2.01
C TYR A 34 2.50 -6.22 0.81
N GLU A 35 2.77 -7.19 -0.06
CA GLU A 35 1.95 -7.46 -1.24
C GLU A 35 0.49 -7.76 -0.90
N ALA A 36 -0.38 -7.53 -1.89
CA ALA A 36 -1.79 -7.80 -1.72
C ALA A 36 -2.03 -9.30 -1.72
N ALA A 37 -2.73 -9.79 -0.70
CA ALA A 37 -3.15 -11.19 -0.59
C ALA A 37 -4.65 -11.26 -0.28
N HIS A 38 -5.19 -12.48 -0.24
CA HIS A 38 -6.58 -12.70 0.19
C HIS A 38 -6.87 -12.12 1.58
N SER A 39 -5.88 -12.15 2.48
CA SER A 39 -5.95 -11.58 3.84
C SER A 39 -5.72 -10.06 3.89
N SER A 40 -5.12 -9.46 2.86
CA SER A 40 -4.67 -8.05 2.86
C SER A 40 -5.07 -7.28 1.59
N ARG A 41 -6.35 -6.85 1.54
CA ARG A 41 -6.93 -6.15 0.38
C ARG A 41 -7.02 -4.62 0.58
N ASN A 42 -7.16 -3.89 -0.51
CA ASN A 42 -7.41 -2.43 -0.56
C ASN A 42 -6.35 -1.57 0.17
N ARG A 43 -5.05 -1.93 0.03
CA ARG A 43 -3.91 -1.30 0.71
C ARG A 43 -3.84 0.24 0.55
N PHE A 44 -4.16 0.78 -0.62
CA PHE A 44 -3.98 2.21 -0.90
C PHE A 44 -5.18 3.09 -0.53
N SER A 45 -6.39 2.54 -0.48
CA SER A 45 -7.63 3.31 -0.36
C SER A 45 -8.64 2.71 0.61
N ARG A 46 -8.16 1.96 1.62
CA ARG A 46 -8.98 1.29 2.65
C ARG A 46 -10.07 2.18 3.24
N ARG A 47 -9.78 3.46 3.48
CA ARG A 47 -10.72 4.40 4.10
C ARG A 47 -11.90 4.79 3.21
N LYS A 48 -11.76 4.77 1.88
CA LYS A 48 -12.89 4.99 0.95
C LYS A 48 -13.93 3.87 1.02
N HIS A 49 -13.49 2.68 1.43
CA HIS A 49 -14.31 1.48 1.52
C HIS A 49 -14.74 1.16 2.95
N PHE A 50 -14.31 1.97 3.93
CA PHE A 50 -14.62 1.73 5.33
C PHE A 50 -16.05 2.18 5.62
N LYS A 51 -16.84 1.29 6.23
CA LYS A 51 -18.27 1.49 6.54
C LYS A 51 -19.19 1.71 5.34
N THR A 52 -18.72 1.51 4.10
CA THR A 52 -19.56 1.66 2.89
C THR A 52 -20.80 0.77 2.93
N ASN A 53 -20.67 -0.48 3.38
CA ASN A 53 -21.80 -1.42 3.49
C ASN A 53 -22.40 -1.49 4.90
N ARG A 54 -22.12 -0.54 5.80
CA ARG A 54 -22.62 -0.64 7.18
C ARG A 54 -24.15 -0.68 7.26
N TRP A 55 -24.82 0.05 6.38
CA TRP A 55 -26.27 0.13 6.29
C TRP A 55 -26.83 -0.54 5.03
N ASN A 56 -26.00 -1.33 4.34
CA ASN A 56 -26.42 -2.09 3.18
C ASN A 56 -26.90 -3.47 3.64
N TYR A 57 -28.21 -3.69 3.57
CA TYR A 57 -28.80 -4.99 3.86
C TYR A 57 -28.78 -5.83 2.60
N THR A 58 -27.91 -6.84 2.57
CA THR A 58 -27.82 -7.80 1.46
C THR A 58 -28.20 -9.18 1.98
N GLN A 59 -29.15 -9.83 1.32
CA GLN A 59 -29.48 -11.24 1.59
C GLN A 59 -28.33 -12.11 1.09
N ALA A 60 -27.86 -13.04 1.93
CA ALA A 60 -26.83 -13.99 1.52
C ALA A 60 -27.42 -14.98 0.51
N TYR A 61 -26.62 -15.35 -0.50
CA TYR A 61 -27.04 -16.36 -1.47
C TYR A 61 -27.10 -17.74 -0.80
N LYS A 62 -28.25 -18.43 -0.97
CA LYS A 62 -28.48 -19.81 -0.53
C LYS A 62 -29.34 -20.50 -1.59
N ASP A 63 -28.77 -21.49 -2.26
CA ASP A 63 -29.37 -22.31 -3.31
C ASP A 63 -29.80 -23.69 -2.79
N MET A 64 -29.08 -24.22 -1.80
CA MET A 64 -29.42 -25.48 -1.12
C MET A 64 -30.05 -25.22 0.26
N PRO A 65 -31.19 -25.85 0.59
CA PRO A 65 -31.88 -25.69 1.87
C PRO A 65 -31.07 -26.21 3.07
#